data_AF-A0A3S1DNV0-F1
#
_entry.id   AF-A0A3S1DNV0-F1
#
_cell.length_a   1.000
_cell.length_b   1.000
_cell.length_c   1.000
_cell.angle_alpha   90.00
_cell.angle_beta   90.00
_cell.angle_gamma   90.00
#
_symmetry.space_group_name_H-M   'P 1'
#
loop_
_entity.id
_entity.type
_entity.pdbx_description
1 polymer ?
#
loop_
_entity_poly.entity_id
_entity_poly.type
_entity_poly.pdbx_seq_one_letter_code
_entity_poly.pdbx_strand_id
1 'polypeptide(L)'
;MQPIQTIDEFFTRSGAEVSLYHMGRRVTPCTRETLAEFEQGQCPWPEPWQSQARIAAIFRLGDMPEPAIWFLALPLDEQGMLSPAQRDGFLNRLMETLGKNVSKVGHNAKDVDHFMKDNPLAFTPSITFQAMLNAYATLERDLPASQHYEPVEAYLTGQQQIDWQALGLQGIADFTARLDDALADALIARLATLPTSVVHSLCYCLEHQPLSTTMALALRDVGEQAASQGDMETLCACIRAVGSTNQPEVGEWYTSLLVDPHASGPDVMAAIAGRGWLLLEDAQRLPLFLNRLAEDERTNFAAVVRDIALIPRLRLPVMLALRDAPSGSAIQHRLTAMTQAASR
;
A
#
# COMPACT_ATOMS: atom_id res chain seq x y z
N MET A 1 -8.49 -12.75 35.69
CA MET A 1 -8.06 -12.75 34.27
C MET A 1 -7.23 -11.50 34.06
N GLN A 2 -6.05 -11.62 33.42
CA GLN A 2 -5.29 -10.43 33.02
C GLN A 2 -6.09 -9.63 31.99
N PRO A 3 -6.04 -8.28 32.00
CA PRO A 3 -6.70 -7.46 30.99
C PRO A 3 -6.12 -7.74 29.60
N ILE A 4 -6.95 -7.62 28.56
CA ILE A 4 -6.49 -7.71 27.17
C ILE A 4 -5.78 -6.41 26.82
N GLN A 5 -4.51 -6.48 26.41
CA GLN A 5 -3.65 -5.30 26.19
C GLN A 5 -3.30 -5.08 24.72
N THR A 6 -3.52 -6.07 23.85
CA THR A 6 -3.24 -5.97 22.40
C THR A 6 -4.39 -6.47 21.55
N ILE A 7 -4.45 -6.04 20.29
CA ILE A 7 -5.41 -6.49 19.28
C ILE A 7 -5.14 -7.96 18.93
N ASP A 8 -3.87 -8.35 18.82
CA ASP A 8 -3.50 -9.77 18.67
C ASP A 8 -4.06 -10.63 19.82
N GLU A 9 -3.88 -10.20 21.06
CA GLU A 9 -4.37 -10.91 22.23
C GLU A 9 -5.91 -11.01 22.25
N PHE A 10 -6.60 -9.95 21.78
CA PHE A 10 -8.04 -9.99 21.58
C PHE A 10 -8.45 -11.12 20.64
N PHE A 11 -7.85 -11.23 19.46
CA PHE A 11 -8.17 -12.29 18.51
C PHE A 11 -7.83 -13.68 19.07
N THR A 12 -6.68 -13.83 19.75
CA THR A 12 -6.25 -15.09 20.37
C THR A 12 -7.24 -15.56 21.44
N ARG A 13 -7.65 -14.68 22.35
CA ARG A 13 -8.54 -15.06 23.47
C ARG A 13 -9.99 -15.21 23.07
N SER A 14 -10.43 -14.51 22.02
CA SER A 14 -11.77 -14.67 21.46
C SER A 14 -11.92 -15.93 20.60
N GLY A 15 -10.80 -16.59 20.25
CA GLY A 15 -10.81 -17.72 19.33
C GLY A 15 -11.20 -17.33 17.91
N ALA A 16 -10.97 -16.06 17.53
CA ALA A 16 -11.31 -15.56 16.22
C ALA A 16 -10.40 -16.16 15.15
N GLU A 17 -10.99 -16.70 14.09
CA GLU A 17 -10.28 -16.93 12.83
C GLU A 17 -10.06 -15.57 12.17
N VAL A 18 -8.82 -15.19 11.91
CA VAL A 18 -8.47 -13.87 11.37
C VAL A 18 -7.38 -13.95 10.31
N SER A 19 -7.61 -13.25 9.20
CA SER A 19 -6.61 -12.92 8.18
C SER A 19 -6.30 -11.44 8.26
N LEU A 20 -5.00 -11.11 8.27
CA LEU A 20 -4.53 -9.73 8.37
C LEU A 20 -3.86 -9.31 7.07
N TYR A 21 -4.03 -8.05 6.68
CA TYR A 21 -3.38 -7.45 5.53
C TYR A 21 -2.82 -6.07 5.87
N HIS A 22 -1.64 -5.76 5.37
CA HIS A 22 -1.18 -4.37 5.29
C HIS A 22 -2.14 -3.60 4.38
N MET A 23 -2.46 -2.35 4.75
CA MET A 23 -3.37 -1.47 4.01
C MET A 23 -2.80 -0.05 3.86
N GLY A 24 -1.48 0.07 3.96
CA GLY A 24 -0.75 1.33 3.87
C GLY A 24 -0.27 1.58 2.46
N ARG A 25 0.97 1.16 2.21
CA ARG A 25 1.62 1.31 0.90
C ARG A 25 1.05 0.36 -0.14
N ARG A 26 0.73 -0.87 0.26
CA ARG A 26 0.09 -1.89 -0.58
C ARG A 26 -0.94 -2.67 0.23
N VAL A 27 -1.76 -3.44 -0.48
CA VAL A 27 -2.54 -4.54 0.08
C VAL A 27 -1.68 -5.80 -0.03
N THR A 28 -1.14 -6.27 1.08
CA THR A 28 -0.29 -7.48 1.13
C THR A 28 -0.59 -8.26 2.41
N PRO A 29 -0.41 -9.58 2.43
CA PRO A 29 -0.63 -10.37 3.64
C PRO A 29 0.24 -9.88 4.80
N CYS A 30 -0.34 -9.81 5.98
CA CYS A 30 0.33 -9.48 7.23
C CYS A 30 0.22 -10.68 8.19
N THR A 31 1.32 -11.06 8.82
CA THR A 31 1.29 -12.19 9.77
C THR A 31 0.78 -11.74 11.14
N ARG A 32 0.18 -12.67 11.90
CA ARG A 32 -0.17 -12.44 13.31
C ARG A 32 1.06 -12.08 14.15
N GLU A 33 2.21 -12.71 13.85
CA GLU A 33 3.48 -12.44 14.51
C GLU A 33 3.92 -10.99 14.32
N THR A 34 3.88 -10.47 13.09
CA THR A 34 4.19 -9.06 12.79
C THR A 34 3.34 -8.09 13.62
N LEU A 35 2.02 -8.34 13.75
CA LEU A 35 1.16 -7.52 14.59
C LEU A 35 1.54 -7.62 16.07
N ALA A 36 1.79 -8.84 16.56
CA ALA A 36 2.13 -9.08 17.97
C ALA A 36 3.44 -8.41 18.38
N GLU A 37 4.50 -8.56 17.58
CA GLU A 37 5.81 -7.93 17.82
C GLU A 37 5.70 -6.39 17.79
N PHE A 38 4.95 -5.86 16.84
CA PHE A 38 4.69 -4.42 16.72
C PHE A 38 3.94 -3.86 17.94
N GLU A 39 2.86 -4.52 18.38
CA GLU A 39 2.07 -4.07 19.54
C GLU A 39 2.85 -4.17 20.87
N GLN A 40 3.84 -5.07 20.94
CA GLN A 40 4.77 -5.22 22.06
C GLN A 40 5.96 -4.24 22.00
N GLY A 41 6.07 -3.43 20.94
CA GLY A 41 7.15 -2.48 20.76
C GLY A 41 8.50 -3.12 20.44
N GLN A 42 8.50 -4.33 19.86
CA GLN A 42 9.71 -5.07 19.50
C GLN A 42 10.23 -4.67 18.12
N CYS A 43 9.34 -4.31 17.20
CA CYS A 43 9.70 -3.87 15.85
C CYS A 43 8.90 -2.63 15.42
N PRO A 44 9.45 -1.78 14.55
CA PRO A 44 8.67 -0.77 13.85
C PRO A 44 7.71 -1.42 12.84
N TRP A 45 6.68 -0.69 12.42
CA TRP A 45 5.78 -1.18 11.38
C TRP A 45 6.52 -1.34 10.04
N PRO A 46 6.37 -2.47 9.30
CA PRO A 46 7.15 -2.72 8.09
C PRO A 46 6.88 -1.75 6.94
N GLU A 47 5.61 -1.42 6.69
CA GLU A 47 5.17 -0.58 5.58
C GLU A 47 4.35 0.61 6.07
N PRO A 48 4.99 1.58 6.75
CA PRO A 48 4.29 2.74 7.29
C PRO A 48 3.81 3.65 6.17
N TRP A 49 2.66 4.27 6.38
CA TRP A 49 2.08 5.21 5.43
C TRP A 49 1.53 6.41 6.17
N GLN A 50 2.07 7.61 5.89
CA GLN A 50 1.62 8.86 6.53
C GLN A 50 1.62 8.79 8.06
N SER A 51 2.71 8.27 8.65
CA SER A 51 2.86 8.07 10.10
C SER A 51 1.82 7.13 10.73
N GLN A 52 1.27 6.19 9.96
CA GLN A 52 0.31 5.20 10.44
C GLN A 52 0.70 3.79 10.01
N ALA A 53 0.45 2.83 10.90
CA ALA A 53 0.34 1.41 10.58
C ALA A 53 -1.12 1.13 10.18
N ARG A 54 -1.36 0.98 8.87
CA ARG A 54 -2.68 0.67 8.35
C ARG A 54 -2.83 -0.83 8.13
N ILE A 55 -3.86 -1.42 8.72
CA ILE A 55 -4.13 -2.85 8.68
C ILE A 55 -5.62 -3.12 8.38
N ALA A 56 -5.89 -4.16 7.59
CA ALA A 56 -7.20 -4.79 7.52
C ALA A 56 -7.17 -6.09 8.32
N ALA A 57 -8.20 -6.32 9.14
CA ALA A 57 -8.44 -7.58 9.80
C ALA A 57 -9.78 -8.15 9.33
N ILE A 58 -9.74 -9.26 8.59
CA ILE A 58 -10.92 -10.02 8.20
C ILE A 58 -11.07 -11.15 9.20
N PHE A 59 -12.15 -11.19 9.97
CA PHE A 59 -12.28 -12.17 11.03
C PHE A 59 -13.70 -12.65 11.28
N ARG A 60 -13.82 -13.84 11.88
CA ARG A 60 -15.07 -14.42 12.35
C ARG A 60 -14.98 -14.70 13.86
N LEU A 61 -15.97 -14.23 14.61
CA LEU A 61 -16.13 -14.48 16.05
C LEU A 61 -17.30 -15.44 16.24
N GLY A 62 -17.06 -16.62 16.82
CA GLY A 62 -18.10 -17.62 17.05
C GLY A 62 -18.90 -17.94 15.78
N ASP A 63 -20.23 -17.96 15.91
CA ASP A 63 -21.15 -18.38 14.83
C ASP A 63 -21.59 -17.23 13.90
N MET A 64 -20.79 -16.16 13.77
CA MET A 64 -21.14 -15.08 12.83
C MET A 64 -21.27 -15.63 11.40
N PRO A 65 -22.39 -15.37 10.69
CA PRO A 65 -22.67 -15.96 9.39
C PRO A 65 -21.67 -15.47 8.32
N GLU A 66 -21.31 -14.19 8.39
CA GLU A 66 -20.35 -13.55 7.49
C GLU A 66 -19.14 -13.02 8.29
N PRO A 67 -17.93 -13.02 7.71
CA PRO A 67 -16.78 -12.41 8.36
C PRO A 67 -16.96 -10.88 8.44
N ALA A 68 -16.51 -10.30 9.54
CA ALA A 68 -16.41 -8.85 9.69
C ALA A 68 -15.04 -8.38 9.17
N ILE A 69 -14.96 -7.12 8.74
CA ILE A 69 -13.71 -6.49 8.33
C ILE A 69 -13.49 -5.23 9.15
N TRP A 70 -12.32 -5.14 9.80
CA TRP A 70 -11.86 -3.92 10.44
C TRP A 70 -10.73 -3.29 9.64
N PHE A 71 -10.86 -1.99 9.38
CA PHE A 71 -9.79 -1.16 8.84
C PHE A 71 -9.26 -0.27 9.94
N LEU A 72 -8.03 -0.50 10.40
CA LEU A 72 -7.43 0.21 11.52
C LEU A 72 -6.19 0.98 11.07
N ALA A 73 -6.09 2.24 11.47
CA ALA A 73 -4.95 3.12 11.25
C ALA A 73 -4.30 3.47 12.59
N LEU A 74 -3.32 2.66 13.00
CA LEU A 74 -2.62 2.82 14.28
C LEU A 74 -1.55 3.92 14.15
N PRO A 75 -1.56 4.95 15.02
CA PRO A 75 -0.59 6.05 14.94
C PRO A 75 0.83 5.57 15.27
N LEU A 76 1.81 6.06 14.51
CA LEU A 76 3.23 5.77 14.71
C LEU A 76 3.96 7.00 15.27
N ASP A 77 5.01 6.73 16.03
CA ASP A 77 5.99 7.75 16.41
C ASP A 77 7.04 7.98 15.32
N GLU A 78 8.03 8.85 15.60
CA GLU A 78 9.11 9.18 14.66
C GLU A 78 10.05 8.01 14.37
N GLN A 79 10.00 6.93 15.14
CA GLN A 79 10.78 5.71 14.93
C GLN A 79 9.98 4.64 14.17
N GLY A 80 8.71 4.90 13.85
CA GLY A 80 7.81 3.92 13.24
C GLY A 80 7.24 2.92 14.24
N MET A 81 7.39 3.18 15.54
CA MET A 81 6.84 2.36 16.62
C MET A 81 5.40 2.79 16.94
N LEU A 82 4.63 1.88 17.52
CA LEU A 82 3.25 2.17 17.92
C LEU A 82 3.19 3.25 19.00
N SER A 83 2.34 4.26 18.79
CA SER A 83 1.87 5.14 19.85
C SER A 83 0.67 4.51 20.57
N PRO A 84 0.83 4.01 21.81
CA PRO A 84 -0.10 3.03 22.40
C PRO A 84 -1.47 3.60 22.77
N ALA A 85 -1.58 4.90 23.06
CA ALA A 85 -2.75 5.51 23.68
C ALA A 85 -4.06 5.27 22.91
N GLN A 86 -4.04 5.39 21.57
CA GLN A 86 -5.25 5.21 20.76
C GLN A 86 -5.66 3.73 20.64
N ARG A 87 -4.68 2.81 20.56
CA ARG A 87 -4.94 1.36 20.62
C ARG A 87 -5.55 0.97 21.97
N ASP A 88 -4.99 1.47 23.07
CA ASP A 88 -5.49 1.12 24.40
C ASP A 88 -6.93 1.63 24.61
N GLY A 89 -7.21 2.85 24.15
CA GLY A 89 -8.57 3.39 24.13
C GLY A 89 -9.54 2.55 23.28
N PHE A 90 -9.08 2.06 22.13
CA PHE A 90 -9.84 1.14 21.27
C PHE A 90 -10.16 -0.17 22.00
N LEU A 91 -9.17 -0.82 22.61
CA LEU A 91 -9.36 -2.10 23.32
C LEU A 91 -10.27 -1.94 24.53
N ASN A 92 -10.14 -0.85 25.29
CA ASN A 92 -11.03 -0.56 26.42
C ASN A 92 -12.48 -0.41 25.96
N ARG A 93 -12.74 0.36 24.89
CA ARG A 93 -14.08 0.52 24.31
C ARG A 93 -14.62 -0.80 23.78
N LEU A 94 -13.77 -1.61 23.16
CA LEU A 94 -14.14 -2.94 22.64
C LEU A 94 -14.58 -3.87 23.77
N MET A 95 -13.79 -3.95 24.85
CA MET A 95 -14.10 -4.76 26.02
C MET A 95 -15.36 -4.30 26.75
N GLU A 96 -15.59 -2.98 26.85
CA GLU A 96 -16.85 -2.46 27.39
C GLU A 96 -18.06 -2.85 26.53
N THR A 97 -17.93 -2.76 25.20
CA THR A 97 -19.02 -3.06 24.25
C THR A 97 -19.35 -4.55 24.28
N LEU A 98 -18.33 -5.41 24.21
CA LEU A 98 -18.50 -6.86 24.31
C LEU A 98 -19.00 -7.29 25.69
N GLY A 99 -18.46 -6.72 26.77
CA GLY A 99 -18.88 -7.01 28.14
C GLY A 99 -20.34 -6.63 28.45
N LYS A 100 -20.84 -5.55 27.85
CA LYS A 100 -22.26 -5.15 27.92
C LYS A 100 -23.17 -6.10 27.13
N ASN A 101 -22.65 -6.77 26.11
CA ASN A 101 -23.39 -7.66 25.22
C ASN A 101 -23.40 -9.12 25.70
N VAL A 102 -22.44 -9.57 26.52
CA VAL A 102 -22.49 -10.91 27.15
C VAL A 102 -23.74 -11.06 28.05
N SER A 103 -24.24 -9.97 28.63
CA SER A 103 -25.48 -9.94 29.42
C SER A 103 -26.76 -10.02 28.57
N LYS A 104 -26.66 -9.93 27.24
CA LYS A 104 -27.76 -10.01 26.27
C LYS A 104 -27.43 -11.09 25.25
N VAL A 105 -27.90 -12.31 25.50
CA VAL A 105 -27.76 -13.52 24.66
C VAL A 105 -27.47 -13.22 23.17
N GLY A 106 -26.21 -13.45 22.75
CA GLY A 106 -25.75 -13.44 21.36
C GLY A 106 -24.76 -12.33 20.99
N HIS A 107 -23.55 -12.70 20.56
CA HIS A 107 -22.66 -11.78 19.84
C HIS A 107 -23.27 -11.50 18.45
N ASN A 108 -24.03 -10.42 18.31
CA ASN A 108 -24.64 -10.07 17.03
C ASN A 108 -23.62 -9.34 16.15
N ALA A 109 -23.49 -9.75 14.88
CA ALA A 109 -22.64 -9.09 13.88
C ALA A 109 -22.88 -7.58 13.76
N LYS A 110 -24.13 -7.13 14.00
CA LYS A 110 -24.52 -5.70 14.00
C LYS A 110 -23.79 -4.86 15.05
N ASP A 111 -23.41 -5.46 16.19
CA ASP A 111 -22.70 -4.75 17.25
C ASP A 111 -21.23 -4.51 16.87
N VAL A 112 -20.63 -5.43 16.10
CA VAL A 112 -19.26 -5.30 15.56
C VAL A 112 -19.20 -4.20 14.51
N ASP A 113 -20.17 -4.13 13.60
CA ASP A 113 -20.26 -3.06 12.60
C ASP A 113 -20.51 -1.69 13.23
N HIS A 114 -21.38 -1.63 14.24
CA HIS A 114 -21.67 -0.39 14.95
C HIS A 114 -20.47 0.07 15.79
N PHE A 115 -19.65 -0.85 16.31
CA PHE A 115 -18.45 -0.51 17.09
C PHE A 115 -17.41 0.28 16.27
N MET A 116 -17.32 0.00 14.97
CA MET A 116 -16.42 0.71 14.06
C MET A 116 -16.89 2.12 13.69
N LYS A 117 -18.17 2.43 13.89
CA LYS A 117 -18.70 3.79 13.68
C LYS A 117 -18.14 4.75 14.75
N ASP A 118 -17.65 5.88 14.28
CA ASP A 118 -17.03 6.92 15.12
C ASP A 118 -15.84 6.41 15.97
N ASN A 119 -15.10 5.45 15.44
CA ASN A 119 -13.87 4.96 16.06
C ASN A 119 -12.66 5.76 15.52
N PRO A 120 -11.84 6.40 16.39
CA PRO A 120 -10.69 7.20 15.95
C PRO A 120 -9.65 6.44 15.13
N LEU A 121 -9.55 5.12 15.29
CA LEU A 121 -8.66 4.27 14.52
C LEU A 121 -9.27 3.78 13.21
N ALA A 122 -10.59 3.89 13.03
CA ALA A 122 -11.22 3.44 11.80
C ALA A 122 -10.91 4.39 10.64
N PHE A 123 -10.64 3.81 9.47
CA PHE A 123 -10.49 4.57 8.22
C PHE A 123 -11.22 3.88 7.08
N THR A 124 -11.54 4.63 6.02
CA THR A 124 -12.13 4.08 4.79
C THR A 124 -11.03 3.95 3.73
N PRO A 125 -10.64 2.73 3.32
CA PRO A 125 -9.69 2.55 2.23
C PRO A 125 -10.27 3.04 0.90
N SER A 126 -9.41 3.29 -0.09
CA SER A 126 -9.87 3.58 -1.45
C SER A 126 -10.60 2.38 -2.05
N ILE A 127 -11.43 2.61 -3.06
CA ILE A 127 -12.16 1.54 -3.75
C ILE A 127 -11.23 0.48 -4.34
N THR A 128 -10.04 0.87 -4.82
CA THR A 128 -9.03 -0.07 -5.33
C THR A 128 -8.47 -0.96 -4.22
N PHE A 129 -8.14 -0.39 -3.05
CA PHE A 129 -7.66 -1.17 -1.91
C PHE A 129 -8.74 -2.15 -1.41
N GLN A 130 -10.01 -1.73 -1.40
CA GLN A 130 -11.13 -2.62 -1.06
C GLN A 130 -11.27 -3.75 -2.08
N ALA A 131 -11.21 -3.44 -3.38
CA ALA A 131 -11.32 -4.44 -4.44
C ALA A 131 -10.20 -5.48 -4.38
N MET A 132 -8.96 -5.01 -4.16
CA MET A 132 -7.78 -5.87 -4.02
C MET A 132 -7.81 -6.71 -2.76
N LEU A 133 -8.24 -6.14 -1.63
CA LEU A 133 -8.44 -6.92 -0.40
C LEU A 133 -9.45 -8.05 -0.62
N ASN A 134 -10.58 -7.78 -1.27
CA ASN A 134 -11.57 -8.81 -1.59
C ASN A 134 -11.00 -9.88 -2.52
N ALA A 135 -10.23 -9.47 -3.54
CA ALA A 135 -9.63 -10.39 -4.50
C ALA A 135 -8.61 -11.34 -3.85
N TYR A 136 -7.77 -10.83 -2.94
CA TYR A 136 -6.83 -11.66 -2.16
C TYR A 136 -7.54 -12.51 -1.11
N ALA A 137 -8.50 -11.95 -0.37
CA ALA A 137 -9.22 -12.68 0.67
C ALA A 137 -10.02 -13.87 0.11
N THR A 138 -10.59 -13.72 -1.09
CA THR A 138 -11.27 -14.85 -1.77
C THR A 138 -10.27 -15.87 -2.28
N LEU A 139 -9.15 -15.42 -2.87
CA LEU A 139 -8.11 -16.30 -3.39
C LEU A 139 -7.48 -17.17 -2.30
N GLU A 140 -7.05 -16.57 -1.19
CA GLU A 140 -6.40 -17.27 -0.07
C GLU A 140 -7.33 -18.26 0.63
N ARG A 141 -8.64 -18.10 0.49
CA ARG A 141 -9.67 -18.97 1.08
C ARG A 141 -10.20 -20.01 0.10
N ASP A 142 -9.59 -20.14 -1.07
CA ASP A 142 -10.05 -21.01 -2.17
C ASP A 142 -11.53 -20.77 -2.54
N LEU A 143 -11.97 -19.52 -2.45
CA LEU A 143 -13.32 -19.10 -2.85
C LEU A 143 -13.34 -18.67 -4.33
N PRO A 144 -14.49 -18.82 -5.02
CA PRO A 144 -14.63 -18.33 -6.39
C PRO A 144 -14.39 -16.81 -6.46
N ALA A 145 -13.84 -16.36 -7.59
CA ALA A 145 -13.74 -14.94 -7.90
C ALA A 145 -15.14 -14.30 -8.00
N SER A 146 -15.21 -12.97 -8.04
CA SER A 146 -16.49 -12.30 -8.22
C SER A 146 -17.09 -12.59 -9.59
N GLN A 147 -18.40 -12.34 -9.73
CA GLN A 147 -19.12 -12.39 -11.01
C GLN A 147 -18.53 -11.46 -12.10
N HIS A 148 -17.62 -10.55 -11.73
CA HIS A 148 -16.99 -9.60 -12.64
C HIS A 148 -15.68 -10.13 -13.24
N TYR A 149 -15.16 -11.26 -12.76
CA TYR A 149 -13.88 -11.84 -13.21
C TYR A 149 -13.92 -12.30 -14.67
N GLU A 150 -14.86 -13.19 -15.03
CA GLU A 150 -14.88 -13.81 -16.38
C GLU A 150 -14.99 -12.78 -17.52
N PRO A 151 -15.86 -11.73 -17.46
CA PRO A 151 -15.89 -10.70 -18.49
C PRO A 151 -14.59 -9.90 -18.59
N VAL A 152 -13.93 -9.65 -17.47
CA VAL A 152 -12.64 -8.93 -17.45
C VAL A 152 -11.53 -9.79 -18.02
N GLU A 153 -11.44 -11.07 -17.65
CA GLU A 153 -10.45 -11.99 -18.22
C GLU A 153 -10.62 -12.08 -19.74
N ALA A 154 -11.85 -12.33 -20.22
CA ALA A 154 -12.13 -12.43 -21.65
C ALA A 154 -11.78 -11.13 -22.40
N TYR A 155 -12.05 -9.98 -21.77
CA TYR A 155 -11.68 -8.67 -22.31
C TYR A 155 -10.19 -8.38 -22.25
N LEU A 156 -9.42 -8.82 -21.24
CA LEU A 156 -8.00 -8.50 -21.12
C LEU A 156 -7.12 -9.45 -21.93
N THR A 157 -7.58 -10.68 -22.13
CA THR A 157 -6.87 -11.71 -22.91
C THR A 157 -7.21 -11.69 -24.40
N GLY A 158 -8.27 -10.99 -24.81
CA GLY A 158 -8.66 -10.90 -26.24
C GLY A 158 -9.54 -12.03 -26.73
N GLN A 159 -10.06 -12.85 -25.82
CA GLN A 159 -11.03 -13.88 -26.15
C GLN A 159 -12.36 -13.28 -26.64
N GLN A 160 -12.77 -12.11 -26.11
CA GLN A 160 -14.02 -11.47 -26.48
C GLN A 160 -13.89 -9.94 -26.62
N GLN A 161 -14.67 -9.38 -27.55
CA GLN A 161 -14.86 -7.94 -27.68
C GLN A 161 -15.96 -7.50 -26.73
N ILE A 162 -15.57 -6.86 -25.63
CA ILE A 162 -16.48 -6.36 -24.60
C ILE A 162 -16.29 -4.85 -24.51
N ASP A 163 -17.38 -4.11 -24.31
CA ASP A 163 -17.30 -2.69 -23.99
C ASP A 163 -16.62 -2.53 -22.62
N TRP A 164 -15.43 -1.93 -22.63
CA TRP A 164 -14.62 -1.76 -21.43
C TRP A 164 -15.33 -0.92 -20.35
N GLN A 165 -16.28 -0.07 -20.74
CA GLN A 165 -17.07 0.75 -19.80
C GLN A 165 -18.01 -0.09 -18.93
N ALA A 166 -18.33 -1.31 -19.37
CA ALA A 166 -19.15 -2.25 -18.60
C ALA A 166 -18.33 -3.07 -17.58
N LEU A 167 -17.00 -2.97 -17.62
CA LEU A 167 -16.12 -3.74 -16.74
C LEU A 167 -16.00 -3.07 -15.36
N GLY A 168 -16.27 -3.85 -14.31
CA GLY A 168 -16.15 -3.39 -12.93
C GLY A 168 -14.72 -3.53 -12.39
N LEU A 169 -14.32 -2.59 -11.52
CA LEU A 169 -13.01 -2.60 -10.84
C LEU A 169 -12.74 -3.91 -10.08
N GLN A 170 -13.77 -4.52 -9.47
CA GLN A 170 -13.61 -5.79 -8.76
C GLN A 170 -13.13 -6.91 -9.70
N GLY A 171 -13.59 -6.94 -10.96
CA GLY A 171 -13.14 -7.93 -11.94
C GLY A 171 -11.68 -7.74 -12.33
N ILE A 172 -11.21 -6.49 -12.42
CA ILE A 172 -9.79 -6.17 -12.66
C ILE A 172 -8.94 -6.61 -11.46
N ALA A 173 -9.39 -6.33 -10.24
CA ALA A 173 -8.70 -6.79 -9.04
C ALA A 173 -8.61 -8.32 -8.99
N ASP A 174 -9.71 -9.03 -9.24
CA ASP A 174 -9.74 -10.49 -9.29
C ASP A 174 -8.79 -11.05 -10.36
N PHE A 175 -8.79 -10.45 -11.56
CA PHE A 175 -7.87 -10.79 -12.65
C PHE A 175 -6.41 -10.63 -12.23
N THR A 176 -6.05 -9.48 -11.67
CA THR A 176 -4.66 -9.24 -11.24
C THR A 176 -4.23 -10.15 -10.09
N ALA A 177 -5.08 -10.40 -9.09
CA ALA A 177 -4.76 -11.28 -7.98
C ALA A 177 -4.54 -12.75 -8.42
N ARG A 178 -5.16 -13.17 -9.53
CA ARG A 178 -5.06 -14.51 -10.13
C ARG A 178 -4.14 -14.55 -11.35
N LEU A 179 -3.32 -13.54 -11.54
CA LEU A 179 -2.44 -13.43 -12.69
C LEU A 179 -1.37 -14.54 -12.65
N ASP A 180 -1.49 -15.50 -13.56
CA ASP A 180 -0.44 -16.49 -13.82
C ASP A 180 0.36 -16.13 -15.08
N ASP A 181 1.35 -16.94 -15.43
CA ASP A 181 2.22 -16.69 -16.59
C ASP A 181 1.43 -16.63 -17.91
N ALA A 182 0.40 -17.46 -18.08
CA ALA A 182 -0.39 -17.51 -19.31
C ALA A 182 -1.27 -16.26 -19.47
N LEU A 183 -1.92 -15.83 -18.38
CA LEU A 183 -2.71 -14.59 -18.35
C LEU A 183 -1.81 -13.36 -18.49
N ALA A 184 -0.61 -13.38 -17.91
CA ALA A 184 0.38 -12.32 -18.06
C ALA A 184 0.81 -12.16 -19.52
N ASP A 185 1.16 -13.24 -20.20
CA ASP A 185 1.55 -13.22 -21.62
C ASP A 185 0.41 -12.70 -22.51
N ALA A 186 -0.83 -13.15 -22.26
CA ALA A 186 -2.00 -12.68 -22.99
C ALA A 186 -2.28 -11.19 -22.76
N LEU A 187 -2.13 -10.70 -21.52
CA LEU A 187 -2.27 -9.28 -21.20
C LEU A 187 -1.16 -8.46 -21.87
N ILE A 188 0.10 -8.89 -21.81
CA ILE A 188 1.24 -8.20 -22.42
C ILE A 188 1.01 -7.97 -23.90
N ALA A 189 0.51 -8.98 -24.63
CA ALA A 189 0.20 -8.88 -26.05
C ALA A 189 -0.85 -7.80 -26.38
N ARG A 190 -1.60 -7.34 -25.37
CA ARG A 190 -2.71 -6.41 -25.54
C ARG A 190 -2.51 -5.04 -24.92
N LEU A 191 -1.59 -4.88 -23.96
CA LEU A 191 -1.37 -3.65 -23.20
C LEU A 191 -1.36 -2.38 -24.07
N ALA A 192 -0.62 -2.39 -25.18
CA ALA A 192 -0.49 -1.23 -26.09
C ALA A 192 -1.79 -0.82 -26.80
N THR A 193 -2.83 -1.67 -26.79
CA THR A 193 -4.12 -1.43 -27.44
C THR A 193 -5.23 -1.08 -26.46
N LEU A 194 -4.98 -1.22 -25.15
CA LEU A 194 -5.99 -0.98 -24.14
C LEU A 194 -6.27 0.52 -23.99
N PRO A 195 -7.52 0.93 -23.71
CA PRO A 195 -7.83 2.31 -23.34
C PRO A 195 -7.04 2.75 -22.11
N THR A 196 -6.63 4.02 -22.06
CA THR A 196 -5.86 4.60 -20.95
C THR A 196 -6.50 4.35 -19.58
N SER A 197 -7.83 4.47 -19.47
CA SER A 197 -8.59 4.20 -18.24
C SER A 197 -8.45 2.75 -17.74
N VAL A 198 -8.37 1.78 -18.66
CA VAL A 198 -8.15 0.37 -18.34
C VAL A 198 -6.70 0.17 -17.89
N VAL A 199 -5.74 0.76 -18.60
CA VAL A 199 -4.31 0.71 -18.21
C VAL A 199 -4.12 1.26 -16.81
N HIS A 200 -4.72 2.40 -16.47
CA HIS A 200 -4.65 2.97 -15.12
C HIS A 200 -5.22 2.03 -14.07
N SER A 201 -6.41 1.47 -14.32
CA SER A 201 -7.07 0.54 -13.40
C SER A 201 -6.22 -0.71 -13.17
N LEU A 202 -5.63 -1.26 -14.24
CA LEU A 202 -4.67 -2.37 -14.16
C LEU A 202 -3.46 -2.00 -13.32
N CYS A 203 -2.80 -0.88 -13.62
CA CYS A 203 -1.62 -0.41 -12.91
C CYS A 203 -1.88 -0.24 -11.40
N TYR A 204 -3.03 0.34 -11.03
CA TYR A 204 -3.41 0.51 -9.63
C TYR A 204 -3.74 -0.80 -8.91
N CYS A 205 -4.11 -1.86 -9.63
CA CYS A 205 -4.26 -3.19 -9.06
C CYS A 205 -2.92 -3.94 -8.99
N LEU A 206 -2.09 -3.84 -10.03
CA LEU A 206 -0.78 -4.49 -10.14
C LEU A 206 0.24 -3.95 -9.13
N GLU A 207 0.12 -2.71 -8.65
CA GLU A 207 1.03 -2.11 -7.64
C GLU A 207 1.09 -2.90 -6.32
N HIS A 208 0.15 -3.82 -6.10
CA HIS A 208 0.02 -4.62 -4.87
C HIS A 208 0.75 -5.95 -4.88
N GLN A 209 1.40 -6.34 -5.98
CA GLN A 209 2.13 -7.60 -6.09
C GLN A 209 3.41 -7.44 -6.92
N PRO A 210 4.47 -8.22 -6.67
CA PRO A 210 5.61 -8.29 -7.59
C PRO A 210 5.18 -8.85 -8.94
N LEU A 211 5.82 -8.38 -10.01
CA LEU A 211 5.54 -8.80 -11.38
C LEU A 211 6.70 -9.63 -11.94
N SER A 212 6.43 -10.42 -12.98
CA SER A 212 7.48 -11.01 -13.80
C SER A 212 8.29 -9.92 -14.50
N THR A 213 9.56 -10.20 -14.82
CA THR A 213 10.41 -9.26 -15.56
C THR A 213 9.77 -8.88 -16.91
N THR A 214 9.13 -9.81 -17.60
CA THR A 214 8.46 -9.55 -18.89
C THR A 214 7.29 -8.58 -18.75
N MET A 215 6.44 -8.74 -17.73
CA MET A 215 5.34 -7.82 -17.45
C MET A 215 5.85 -6.44 -17.04
N ALA A 216 6.87 -6.39 -16.17
CA ALA A 216 7.46 -5.12 -15.74
C ALA A 216 8.07 -4.33 -16.90
N LEU A 217 8.76 -5.00 -17.84
CA LEU A 217 9.29 -4.38 -19.05
C LEU A 217 8.19 -3.91 -20.00
N ALA A 218 7.11 -4.67 -20.15
CA ALA A 218 5.97 -4.24 -20.96
C ALA A 218 5.29 -2.98 -20.40
N LEU A 219 5.11 -2.91 -19.08
CA LEU A 219 4.57 -1.71 -18.41
C LEU A 219 5.53 -0.52 -18.47
N ARG A 220 6.85 -0.76 -18.38
CA ARG A 220 7.85 0.27 -18.66
C ARG A 220 7.64 0.86 -20.05
N ASP A 221 7.55 0.02 -21.08
CA ASP A 221 7.44 0.48 -22.46
C ASP A 221 6.13 1.27 -22.68
N VAL A 222 5.02 0.87 -22.05
CA VAL A 222 3.78 1.66 -22.01
C VAL A 222 3.98 3.01 -21.34
N GLY A 223 4.65 3.05 -20.17
CA GLY A 223 4.92 4.28 -19.44
C GLY A 223 5.80 5.26 -20.20
N GLU A 224 6.89 4.77 -20.82
CA GLU A 224 7.79 5.58 -21.66
C GLU A 224 7.08 6.13 -22.90
N GLN A 225 6.26 5.30 -23.55
CA GLN A 225 5.45 5.74 -24.68
C GLN A 225 4.47 6.84 -24.28
N ALA A 226 3.81 6.71 -23.12
CA ALA A 226 2.91 7.74 -22.58
C ALA A 226 3.66 9.04 -22.23
N ALA A 227 4.83 8.94 -21.62
CA ALA A 227 5.69 10.08 -21.31
C ALA A 227 6.06 10.86 -22.57
N SER A 228 6.42 10.15 -23.66
CA SER A 228 6.74 10.77 -24.96
C SER A 228 5.55 11.55 -25.57
N GLN A 229 4.33 11.23 -25.18
CA GLN A 229 3.09 11.88 -25.60
C GLN A 229 2.60 12.95 -24.61
N GLY A 230 3.33 13.17 -23.51
CA GLY A 230 2.96 14.12 -22.45
C GLY A 230 1.95 13.58 -21.44
N ASP A 231 1.63 12.29 -21.47
CA ASP A 231 0.73 11.64 -20.51
C ASP A 231 1.52 11.18 -19.27
N MET A 232 1.72 12.12 -18.34
CA MET A 232 2.41 11.89 -17.09
C MET A 232 1.64 10.98 -16.13
N GLU A 233 0.30 10.97 -16.22
CA GLU A 233 -0.55 10.14 -15.36
C GLU A 233 -0.33 8.66 -15.64
N THR A 234 -0.32 8.27 -16.92
CA THR A 234 -0.01 6.88 -17.33
C THR A 234 1.42 6.49 -16.98
N LEU A 235 2.40 7.38 -17.16
CA LEU A 235 3.77 7.12 -16.71
C LEU A 235 3.80 6.82 -15.21
N CYS A 236 3.19 7.67 -14.39
CA CYS A 236 3.14 7.49 -12.94
C CYS A 236 2.40 6.20 -12.56
N ALA A 237 1.31 5.85 -13.25
CA ALA A 237 0.61 4.59 -13.03
C ALA A 237 1.52 3.38 -13.30
N CYS A 238 2.27 3.39 -14.41
CA CYS A 238 3.21 2.31 -14.74
C CYS A 238 4.37 2.20 -13.73
N ILE A 239 4.94 3.33 -13.31
CA ILE A 239 5.96 3.37 -12.25
C ILE A 239 5.41 2.73 -10.97
N ARG A 240 4.19 3.09 -10.56
CA ARG A 240 3.56 2.50 -9.36
C ARG A 240 3.38 0.99 -9.49
N ALA A 241 2.91 0.53 -10.65
CA ALA A 241 2.64 -0.88 -10.91
C ALA A 241 3.88 -1.75 -10.77
N VAL A 242 5.03 -1.31 -11.31
CA VAL A 242 6.28 -2.10 -11.25
C VAL A 242 7.02 -1.96 -9.92
N GLY A 243 6.68 -0.98 -9.07
CA GLY A 243 7.49 -0.59 -7.91
C GLY A 243 7.63 -1.65 -6.81
N SER A 244 6.83 -2.72 -6.86
CA SER A 244 6.93 -3.94 -6.05
C SER A 244 7.97 -4.94 -6.54
N THR A 245 8.46 -4.76 -7.76
CA THR A 245 9.33 -5.72 -8.46
C THR A 245 10.78 -5.34 -8.28
N ASN A 246 11.47 -6.00 -7.35
CA ASN A 246 12.89 -5.76 -7.08
C ASN A 246 13.81 -6.56 -8.02
N GLN A 247 13.75 -6.24 -9.31
CA GLN A 247 14.60 -6.84 -10.35
C GLN A 247 15.59 -5.80 -10.91
N PRO A 248 16.78 -6.20 -11.38
CA PRO A 248 17.79 -5.28 -11.91
C PRO A 248 17.25 -4.34 -13.00
N GLU A 249 16.48 -4.85 -13.95
CA GLU A 249 15.95 -4.10 -15.09
C GLU A 249 14.97 -2.99 -14.65
N VAL A 250 14.18 -3.27 -13.61
CA VAL A 250 13.28 -2.25 -13.01
C VAL A 250 14.10 -1.21 -12.26
N GLY A 251 15.16 -1.62 -11.58
CA GLY A 251 16.08 -0.71 -10.92
C GLY A 251 16.84 0.21 -11.88
N GLU A 252 17.25 -0.30 -13.03
CA GLU A 252 17.87 0.48 -14.11
C GLU A 252 16.89 1.53 -14.66
N TRP A 253 15.63 1.16 -14.87
CA TRP A 253 14.59 2.11 -15.30
C TRP A 253 14.36 3.23 -14.26
N TYR A 254 14.27 2.89 -12.98
CA TYR A 254 14.16 3.89 -11.92
C TYR A 254 15.38 4.83 -11.89
N THR A 255 16.56 4.28 -12.13
CA THR A 255 17.79 5.07 -12.22
C THR A 255 17.74 6.02 -13.41
N SER A 256 17.29 5.57 -14.59
CA SER A 256 17.18 6.44 -15.78
C SER A 256 16.19 7.58 -15.56
N LEU A 257 15.04 7.31 -14.92
CA LEU A 257 14.06 8.33 -14.55
C LEU A 257 14.66 9.38 -13.61
N LEU A 258 15.47 8.96 -12.63
CA LEU A 258 16.11 9.85 -11.65
C LEU A 258 17.27 10.66 -12.22
N VAL A 259 17.99 10.10 -13.19
CA VAL A 259 19.09 10.79 -13.87
C VAL A 259 18.58 11.92 -14.76
N ASP A 260 17.43 11.76 -15.41
CA ASP A 260 16.80 12.80 -16.22
C ASP A 260 15.94 13.76 -15.36
N PRO A 261 16.32 15.03 -15.18
CA PRO A 261 15.52 16.00 -14.44
C PRO A 261 14.14 16.25 -15.05
N HIS A 262 13.95 16.05 -16.36
CA HIS A 262 12.66 16.27 -17.03
C HIS A 262 11.68 15.13 -16.76
N ALA A 263 12.18 13.91 -16.55
CA ALA A 263 11.40 12.76 -16.13
C ALA A 263 11.15 12.72 -14.61
N SER A 264 11.91 13.49 -13.83
CA SER A 264 11.89 13.50 -12.35
C SER A 264 10.94 14.54 -11.73
N GLY A 265 9.75 14.72 -12.29
CA GLY A 265 8.75 15.65 -11.75
C GLY A 265 8.16 15.24 -10.38
N PRO A 266 7.39 16.12 -9.70
CA PRO A 266 6.83 15.84 -8.38
C PRO A 266 5.95 14.59 -8.31
N ASP A 267 5.15 14.34 -9.35
CA ASP A 267 4.26 13.18 -9.43
C ASP A 267 5.05 11.86 -9.56
N VAL A 268 6.13 11.88 -10.36
CA VAL A 268 7.05 10.75 -10.47
C VAL A 268 7.78 10.50 -9.16
N MET A 269 8.24 11.55 -8.47
CA MET A 269 8.86 11.40 -7.14
C MET A 269 7.87 10.83 -6.11
N ALA A 270 6.61 11.25 -6.16
CA ALA A 270 5.56 10.72 -5.30
C ALA A 270 5.24 9.25 -5.64
N ALA A 271 5.21 8.88 -6.92
CA ALA A 271 5.03 7.50 -7.37
C ALA A 271 6.18 6.58 -6.87
N ILE A 272 7.43 7.02 -7.03
CA ILE A 272 8.61 6.30 -6.56
C ILE A 272 8.58 6.17 -5.03
N ALA A 273 8.41 7.27 -4.28
CA ALA A 273 8.38 7.22 -2.82
C ALA A 273 7.21 6.39 -2.29
N GLY A 274 6.05 6.48 -2.93
CA GLY A 274 4.82 5.86 -2.46
C GLY A 274 4.69 4.39 -2.81
N ARG A 275 5.20 3.98 -3.98
CA ARG A 275 5.02 2.63 -4.54
C ARG A 275 6.28 1.93 -5.00
N GLY A 276 7.38 2.64 -5.22
CA GLY A 276 8.68 2.08 -5.61
C GLY A 276 9.77 2.16 -4.55
N TRP A 277 9.43 2.37 -3.28
CA TRP A 277 10.41 2.62 -2.21
C TRP A 277 11.43 1.50 -2.02
N LEU A 278 11.07 0.25 -2.33
CA LEU A 278 11.98 -0.90 -2.28
C LEU A 278 13.19 -0.71 -3.21
N LEU A 279 12.99 -0.04 -4.34
CA LEU A 279 14.04 0.28 -5.31
C LEU A 279 14.95 1.41 -4.83
N LEU A 280 14.58 2.12 -3.76
CA LEU A 280 15.46 3.08 -3.09
C LEU A 280 16.36 2.42 -2.04
N GLU A 281 16.22 1.12 -1.78
CA GLU A 281 17.15 0.38 -0.91
C GLU A 281 18.47 0.07 -1.65
N ASP A 282 19.06 1.11 -2.21
CA ASP A 282 20.17 1.06 -3.14
C ASP A 282 21.08 2.28 -2.93
N ALA A 283 22.38 2.01 -2.85
CA ALA A 283 23.38 3.01 -2.48
C ALA A 283 23.54 4.15 -3.52
N GLN A 284 23.12 3.94 -4.77
CA GLN A 284 23.21 4.94 -5.83
C GLN A 284 21.87 5.64 -6.07
N ARG A 285 20.76 4.90 -6.09
CA ARG A 285 19.43 5.46 -6.37
C ARG A 285 18.91 6.35 -5.25
N LEU A 286 19.12 6.00 -3.98
CA LEU A 286 18.62 6.83 -2.87
C LEU A 286 19.21 8.25 -2.88
N PRO A 287 20.53 8.45 -3.00
CA PRO A 287 21.09 9.81 -3.14
C PRO A 287 20.54 10.56 -4.36
N LEU A 288 20.37 9.90 -5.51
CA LEU A 288 19.77 10.53 -6.70
C LEU A 288 18.34 11.00 -6.42
N PHE A 289 17.52 10.13 -5.84
CA PHE A 289 16.15 10.45 -5.44
C PHE A 289 16.08 11.65 -4.48
N LEU A 290 16.89 11.66 -3.42
CA LEU A 290 16.90 12.75 -2.45
C LEU A 290 17.35 14.08 -3.07
N ASN A 291 18.33 14.05 -3.98
CA ASN A 291 18.77 15.24 -4.70
C ASN A 291 17.66 15.78 -5.62
N ARG A 292 17.03 14.92 -6.45
CA ARG A 292 15.91 15.32 -7.32
C ARG A 292 14.76 15.93 -6.53
N LEU A 293 14.39 15.28 -5.42
CA LEU A 293 13.38 15.78 -4.51
C LEU A 293 13.77 17.16 -3.94
N ALA A 294 15.03 17.40 -3.59
CA ALA A 294 15.46 18.69 -3.06
C ALA A 294 15.50 19.80 -4.12
N GLU A 295 15.90 19.47 -5.35
CA GLU A 295 16.08 20.40 -6.47
C GLU A 295 14.75 20.99 -6.99
N ASP A 296 13.67 20.21 -7.01
CA ASP A 296 12.37 20.70 -7.51
C ASP A 296 11.54 21.34 -6.39
N GLU A 297 11.36 22.67 -6.47
CA GLU A 297 10.60 23.49 -5.52
C GLU A 297 9.14 23.08 -5.34
N ARG A 298 8.53 22.44 -6.34
CA ARG A 298 7.14 21.99 -6.30
C ARG A 298 6.95 20.74 -5.44
N THR A 299 8.03 20.01 -5.15
CA THR A 299 7.95 18.82 -4.29
C THR A 299 7.79 19.20 -2.83
N ASN A 300 7.08 18.34 -2.08
CA ASN A 300 7.05 18.43 -0.62
C ASN A 300 8.19 17.62 -0.01
N PHE A 301 9.42 18.12 -0.16
CA PHE A 301 10.64 17.47 0.31
C PHE A 301 10.52 16.95 1.76
N ALA A 302 10.06 17.81 2.67
CA ALA A 302 9.92 17.47 4.09
C ALA A 302 8.95 16.32 4.35
N ALA A 303 7.78 16.32 3.69
CA ALA A 303 6.78 15.27 3.88
C ALA A 303 7.27 13.93 3.33
N VAL A 304 7.86 13.94 2.13
CA VAL A 304 8.36 12.72 1.48
C VAL A 304 9.53 12.13 2.26
N VAL A 305 10.51 12.95 2.69
CA VAL A 305 11.63 12.50 3.51
C VAL A 305 11.16 11.87 4.82
N ARG A 306 10.22 12.51 5.53
CA ARG A 306 9.67 11.93 6.77
C ARG A 306 8.98 10.59 6.52
N ASP A 307 8.19 10.50 5.44
CA ASP A 307 7.44 9.30 5.10
C ASP A 307 8.37 8.11 4.76
N ILE A 308 9.42 8.32 3.95
CA ILE A 308 10.39 7.25 3.63
C ILE A 308 11.34 6.94 4.78
N ALA A 309 11.67 7.91 5.65
CA ALA A 309 12.53 7.69 6.81
C ALA A 309 11.84 6.88 7.93
N LEU A 310 10.51 6.72 7.86
CA LEU A 310 9.79 5.77 8.71
C LEU A 310 9.93 4.33 8.24
N ILE A 311 10.27 4.08 6.96
CA ILE A 311 10.47 2.73 6.45
C ILE A 311 11.73 2.14 7.09
N PRO A 312 11.65 1.00 7.80
CA PRO A 312 12.75 0.51 8.64
C PRO A 312 14.08 0.37 7.89
N ARG A 313 14.04 -0.16 6.66
CA ARG A 313 15.23 -0.39 5.83
C ARG A 313 15.79 0.87 5.16
N LEU A 314 15.01 1.95 5.04
CA LEU A 314 15.47 3.22 4.47
C LEU A 314 15.85 4.24 5.53
N ARG A 315 15.41 4.09 6.78
CA ARG A 315 15.64 5.06 7.86
C ARG A 315 17.09 5.48 7.99
N LEU A 316 17.99 4.52 8.26
CA LEU A 316 19.40 4.83 8.47
C LEU A 316 20.06 5.39 7.19
N PRO A 317 19.89 4.78 6.00
CA PRO A 317 20.39 5.35 4.74
C PRO A 317 19.93 6.79 4.47
N VAL A 318 18.65 7.09 4.68
CA VAL A 318 18.09 8.44 4.50
C VAL A 318 18.73 9.41 5.49
N MET A 319 18.78 9.06 6.78
CA MET A 319 19.37 9.92 7.81
C MET A 319 20.84 10.22 7.54
N LEU A 320 21.62 9.23 7.10
CA LEU A 320 23.02 9.41 6.72
C LEU A 320 23.15 10.32 5.50
N ALA A 321 22.36 10.09 4.45
CA ALA A 321 22.39 10.92 3.23
C ALA A 321 22.03 12.39 3.51
N LEU A 322 21.06 12.65 4.40
CA LEU A 322 20.70 14.01 4.82
C LEU A 322 21.79 14.68 5.66
N ARG A 323 22.43 13.92 6.57
CA ARG A 323 23.50 14.42 7.43
C ARG A 323 24.77 14.73 6.64
N ASP A 324 25.10 13.87 5.69
CA ASP A 324 26.34 13.93 4.90
C ASP A 324 26.16 14.82 3.65
N ALA A 325 25.01 15.49 3.50
CA ALA A 325 24.71 16.40 2.39
C ALA A 325 25.75 17.54 2.33
N PRO A 326 26.39 17.79 1.17
CA PRO A 326 27.40 18.84 1.05
C PRO A 326 26.87 20.23 1.37
N SER A 327 27.74 21.08 1.91
CA SER A 327 27.44 22.50 2.10
C SER A 327 27.07 23.18 0.78
N GLY A 328 25.96 23.93 0.76
CA GLY A 328 25.40 24.59 -0.41
C GLY A 328 24.58 23.67 -1.33
N SER A 329 24.41 22.40 -0.99
CA SER A 329 23.53 21.50 -1.77
C SER A 329 22.05 21.86 -1.61
N ALA A 330 21.24 21.47 -2.60
CA ALA A 330 19.78 21.62 -2.53
C ALA A 330 19.20 20.97 -1.27
N ILE A 331 19.71 19.78 -0.90
CA ILE A 331 19.31 19.08 0.33
C ILE A 331 19.57 19.95 1.57
N GLN A 332 20.78 20.52 1.71
CA GLN A 332 21.10 21.36 2.88
C GLN A 332 20.20 22.60 2.94
N HIS A 333 19.90 23.23 1.80
CA HIS A 333 19.00 24.37 1.75
C HIS A 333 17.59 24.00 2.24
N ARG A 334 17.05 22.86 1.79
CA ARG A 334 15.73 22.37 2.24
C ARG A 334 15.73 22.04 3.73
N LEU A 335 16.76 21.36 4.24
CA LEU A 335 16.88 21.04 5.66
C LEU A 335 16.93 22.29 6.54
N THR A 336 17.68 23.31 6.12
CA THR A 336 17.75 24.59 6.83
C THR A 336 16.37 25.26 6.90
N ALA A 337 15.64 25.29 5.78
CA ALA A 337 14.29 25.84 5.74
C ALA A 337 13.31 25.09 6.66
N MET A 338 13.43 23.76 6.75
CA MET A 338 12.63 22.94 7.68
C MET A 338 12.87 23.30 9.14
N THR A 339 14.14 23.45 9.56
CA THR A 339 14.49 23.81 10.95
C THR A 339 14.01 25.21 11.34
N GLN A 340 14.06 26.16 10.41
CA GLN A 340 13.56 27.52 10.63
C GLN A 340 12.04 27.56 10.75
N ALA A 341 11.32 26.73 9.98
CA ALA A 341 9.87 26.62 10.06
C ALA A 341 9.41 25.99 11.38
N ALA A 342 10.14 25.00 11.92
CA ALA A 342 9.82 24.35 13.20
C ALA A 342 10.11 25.25 14.43
N SER A 343 10.88 26.33 14.26
CA SER A 343 11.24 27.27 15.34
C SER A 343 10.30 28.48 15.43
N ARG A 344 9.23 28.53 14.61
CA ARG A 344 8.23 29.59 14.58
C ARG A 344 6.90 29.10 15.13
#